data_AF-A0A8I0SSF5-F1
#
_entry.id   AF-A0A8I0SSF5-F1
#
_cell.length_a   1.000
_cell.length_b   1.000
_cell.length_c   1.000
_cell.angle_alpha   90.00
_cell.angle_beta   90.00
_cell.angle_gamma   90.00
#
_symmetry.space_group_name_H-M   'P 1'
#
loop_
_entity.id
_entity.type
_entity.pdbx_description
1 polymer ?
#
loop_
_entity_poly.entity_id
_entity_poly.type
_entity_poly.pdbx_seq_one_letter_code
_entity_poly.pdbx_strand_id
1 'polypeptide(L)'
;MSTSIVFDTLAYAKKLKSVGFTEAQAEVQAETIVALMEERLATKVDIEIVRRDMKEIDSRTEIRFKELDAKIESVKADLTRDMKGLDAKIASANAESKRDIKGLDAQIESVKAELKLDMKGLDAKIESANAESKRDMKGLDAKIESVKAELKLDIKGLDAKIESVKADLTRDIKGLDAKIESVKAELKRDIKELDAKIESVKAELKRDMKEMEMRLMHGMKQLEDRMVMKLGSLLIVVVGSLAVLIKIL
;
A
#
# COMPACT_ATOMS: atom_id res chain seq x y z
N MET A 1 73.17 -19.54 -98.08
CA MET A 1 74.46 -19.30 -98.75
C MET A 1 74.53 -17.81 -99.04
N SER A 2 75.34 -17.05 -98.30
CA SER A 2 75.51 -15.62 -98.54
C SER A 2 76.65 -15.42 -99.54
N THR A 3 76.34 -15.31 -100.82
CA THR A 3 77.30 -14.85 -101.84
C THR A 3 77.76 -13.45 -101.43
N SER A 4 78.99 -13.35 -100.94
CA SER A 4 79.63 -12.05 -100.70
C SER A 4 79.82 -11.41 -102.07
N ILE A 5 79.04 -10.38 -102.39
CA ILE A 5 79.35 -9.51 -103.52
C ILE A 5 80.56 -8.70 -103.07
N VAL A 6 81.76 -9.22 -103.30
CA VAL A 6 82.99 -8.48 -103.03
C VAL A 6 83.14 -7.49 -104.19
N PHE A 7 82.97 -6.20 -103.91
CA PHE A 7 83.22 -5.16 -104.89
C PHE A 7 84.74 -5.06 -105.10
N ASP A 8 85.21 -5.51 -106.26
CA ASP A 8 86.63 -5.45 -106.62
C ASP A 8 86.96 -4.05 -107.14
N THR A 9 87.43 -3.20 -106.23
CA THR A 9 87.85 -1.81 -106.47
C THR A 9 88.87 -1.72 -107.60
N LEU A 10 89.79 -2.70 -107.71
CA LEU A 10 90.85 -2.71 -108.72
C LEU A 10 90.32 -3.08 -110.11
N ALA A 11 89.47 -4.12 -110.19
CA ALA A 11 88.82 -4.49 -111.44
C ALA A 11 87.88 -3.37 -111.93
N TYR A 12 87.17 -2.72 -111.01
CA TYR A 12 86.29 -1.58 -111.32
C TYR A 12 87.09 -0.38 -111.83
N ALA A 13 88.17 0.02 -111.13
CA ALA A 13 89.03 1.12 -111.57
C ALA A 13 89.72 0.83 -112.93
N LYS A 14 90.17 -0.40 -113.17
CA LYS A 14 90.72 -0.81 -114.48
C LYS A 14 89.69 -0.69 -115.61
N LYS A 15 88.43 -1.04 -115.33
CA LYS A 15 87.35 -0.94 -116.31
C LYS A 15 87.02 0.52 -116.63
N LEU A 16 86.99 1.40 -115.64
CA LEU A 16 86.82 2.84 -115.86
C LEU A 16 87.96 3.44 -116.71
N LYS A 17 89.21 3.04 -116.44
CA LYS A 17 90.37 3.44 -117.27
C LYS A 17 90.24 2.98 -118.72
N SER A 18 89.75 1.76 -118.96
CA SER A 18 89.57 1.21 -120.31
C SER A 18 88.53 1.96 -121.17
N VAL A 19 87.64 2.72 -120.53
CA VAL A 19 86.62 3.54 -121.20
C VAL A 19 86.91 5.04 -121.16
N GLY A 20 88.16 5.42 -120.86
CA GLY A 20 88.67 6.79 -121.03
C GLY A 20 88.77 7.65 -119.78
N PHE A 21 88.53 7.10 -118.57
CA PHE A 21 88.77 7.83 -117.32
C PHE A 21 90.26 7.86 -116.98
N THR A 22 90.74 8.98 -116.43
CA THR A 22 92.12 9.07 -115.93
C THR A 22 92.28 8.21 -114.67
N GLU A 23 93.52 7.83 -114.34
CA GLU A 23 93.82 7.03 -113.15
C GLU A 23 93.24 7.64 -111.87
N ALA A 24 93.46 8.94 -111.66
CA ALA A 24 92.91 9.68 -110.52
C ALA A 24 91.37 9.68 -110.50
N GLN A 25 90.70 9.79 -111.65
CA GLN A 25 89.23 9.77 -111.71
C GLN A 25 88.67 8.37 -111.43
N ALA A 26 89.33 7.32 -111.92
CA ALA A 26 88.93 5.93 -111.70
C ALA A 26 89.11 5.50 -110.23
N GLU A 27 90.21 5.93 -109.59
CA GLU A 27 90.47 5.67 -108.17
C GLU A 27 89.46 6.39 -107.28
N VAL A 28 89.26 7.70 -107.47
CA VAL A 28 88.29 8.48 -106.68
C VAL A 28 86.87 7.92 -106.80
N GLN A 29 86.42 7.50 -107.99
CA GLN A 29 85.10 6.85 -108.12
C GLN A 29 85.04 5.50 -107.42
N ALA A 30 86.07 4.66 -107.55
CA ALA A 30 86.10 3.35 -106.92
C ALA A 30 86.11 3.47 -105.39
N GLU A 31 86.89 4.42 -104.85
CA GLU A 31 86.93 4.75 -103.41
C GLU A 31 85.61 5.35 -102.93
N THR A 32 85.01 6.27 -103.69
CA THR A 32 83.71 6.88 -103.32
C THR A 32 82.59 5.84 -103.31
N ILE A 33 82.59 4.89 -104.25
CA ILE A 33 81.60 3.80 -104.27
C ILE A 33 81.80 2.84 -103.09
N VAL A 34 83.04 2.51 -102.74
CA VAL A 34 83.35 1.71 -101.54
C VAL A 34 82.88 2.45 -100.29
N ALA A 35 83.20 3.73 -100.15
CA ALA A 35 82.78 4.55 -99.02
C ALA A 35 81.24 4.63 -98.90
N LEU A 36 80.52 4.84 -100.01
CA LEU A 36 79.05 4.84 -100.03
C LEU A 36 78.45 3.47 -99.70
N MET A 37 79.11 2.38 -100.11
CA MET A 37 78.69 1.01 -99.76
C MET A 37 78.90 0.71 -98.28
N GLU A 38 80.00 1.19 -97.69
CA GLU A 38 80.29 1.00 -96.26
C GLU A 38 79.44 1.91 -95.35
N GLU A 39 79.13 3.13 -95.78
CA GLU A 39 78.40 4.11 -94.96
C GLU A 39 76.86 3.96 -95.00
N ARG A 40 76.30 3.45 -96.11
CA ARG A 40 74.83 3.37 -96.29
C ARG A 40 74.25 1.97 -96.27
N LEU A 41 75.05 0.92 -96.44
CA LEU A 41 74.56 -0.46 -96.43
C LEU A 41 74.91 -1.12 -95.10
N ALA A 42 73.92 -1.78 -94.49
CA ALA A 42 74.16 -2.64 -93.34
C ALA A 42 75.15 -3.74 -93.72
N THR A 43 76.18 -3.91 -92.90
CA THR A 43 77.16 -4.98 -93.07
C THR A 43 76.57 -6.32 -92.66
N LYS A 44 77.25 -7.42 -93.00
CA LYS A 44 76.88 -8.76 -92.50
C LYS A 44 76.85 -8.83 -90.98
N VAL A 45 77.75 -8.08 -90.33
CA VAL A 45 77.84 -8.00 -88.87
C VAL A 45 76.58 -7.35 -88.30
N ASP A 46 76.13 -6.23 -88.88
CA ASP A 46 74.90 -5.54 -88.44
C ASP A 46 73.67 -6.46 -88.56
N ILE A 47 73.57 -7.23 -89.64
CA ILE A 47 72.46 -8.19 -89.84
C ILE A 47 72.51 -9.34 -88.83
N GLU A 48 73.70 -9.85 -88.51
CA GLU A 48 73.86 -10.89 -87.49
C GLU A 48 73.50 -10.39 -86.09
N ILE A 49 73.86 -9.14 -85.75
CA ILE A 49 73.46 -8.49 -84.50
C ILE A 49 71.93 -8.40 -84.44
N VAL A 50 71.27 -7.85 -85.48
CA VAL A 50 69.80 -7.74 -85.52
C VAL A 50 69.12 -9.11 -85.41
N ARG A 51 69.64 -10.15 -86.07
CA ARG A 51 69.09 -11.52 -85.92
C ARG A 51 69.26 -12.07 -84.52
N ARG A 52 70.40 -11.80 -83.88
CA ARG A 52 70.64 -12.20 -82.49
C ARG A 52 69.66 -11.50 -81.56
N ASP A 53 69.52 -10.18 -81.69
CA ASP A 53 68.60 -9.37 -80.89
C ASP A 53 67.15 -9.82 -81.09
N MET A 54 66.75 -10.11 -82.33
CA MET A 54 65.41 -10.63 -82.63
C MET A 54 65.16 -11.99 -81.96
N LYS A 55 66.13 -12.90 -82.02
CA LYS A 55 66.04 -14.22 -81.35
C LYS A 55 65.99 -14.06 -79.83
N GLU A 56 66.71 -13.10 -79.27
CA GLU A 56 66.68 -12.79 -77.85
C GLU A 56 65.32 -12.21 -77.43
N ILE A 57 64.77 -11.28 -78.22
CA ILE A 57 63.43 -10.70 -78.01
C ILE A 57 62.36 -11.80 -78.06
N ASP A 58 62.40 -12.69 -79.05
CA ASP A 58 61.48 -13.84 -79.15
C ASP A 58 61.59 -14.74 -77.91
N SER A 59 62.82 -15.06 -77.49
CA SER A 59 63.04 -15.88 -76.28
C SER A 59 62.50 -15.19 -75.03
N ARG A 60 62.70 -13.86 -74.90
CA ARG A 60 62.22 -13.08 -73.76
C ARG A 60 60.70 -12.94 -73.75
N THR A 61 60.07 -12.80 -74.92
CA THR A 61 58.60 -12.72 -75.03
C THR A 61 57.94 -14.05 -74.70
N GLU A 62 58.49 -15.17 -75.20
CA GLU A 62 58.05 -16.53 -74.84
C GLU A 62 58.10 -16.77 -73.32
N ILE A 63 59.21 -16.38 -72.66
CA ILE A 63 59.35 -16.48 -71.20
C ILE A 63 58.30 -15.62 -70.50
N ARG A 64 58.12 -14.35 -70.91
CA ARG A 64 57.13 -13.45 -70.31
C ARG A 64 55.70 -13.96 -70.47
N PHE A 65 55.36 -14.57 -71.60
CA PHE A 65 54.03 -15.18 -71.78
C PHE A 65 53.82 -16.34 -70.81
N LYS A 66 54.82 -17.23 -70.66
CA LYS A 66 54.75 -18.32 -69.67
C LYS A 66 54.61 -17.80 -68.23
N GLU A 67 55.31 -16.72 -67.88
CA GLU A 67 55.18 -16.07 -66.57
C GLU A 67 53.79 -15.46 -66.36
N LEU A 68 53.21 -14.85 -67.40
CA LEU A 68 51.86 -14.29 -67.34
C LEU A 68 50.81 -15.39 -67.20
N ASP A 69 50.92 -16.48 -67.96
CA ASP A 69 50.01 -17.63 -67.84
C ASP A 69 50.06 -18.23 -66.44
N ALA A 70 51.26 -18.39 -65.87
CA ALA A 70 51.42 -18.86 -64.49
C ALA A 70 50.79 -17.91 -63.46
N LYS A 71 50.95 -16.59 -63.63
CA LYS A 71 50.31 -15.59 -62.78
C LYS A 71 48.78 -15.61 -62.90
N ILE A 72 48.25 -15.76 -64.11
CA ILE A 72 46.81 -15.85 -64.36
C ILE A 72 46.23 -17.09 -63.66
N GLU A 73 46.87 -18.25 -63.80
CA GLU A 73 46.43 -19.48 -63.13
C GLU A 73 46.53 -19.36 -61.60
N SER A 74 47.59 -18.72 -61.08
CA SER A 74 47.71 -18.43 -59.63
C SER A 74 46.55 -17.56 -59.14
N VAL A 75 46.27 -16.44 -59.81
CA VAL A 75 45.18 -15.51 -59.43
C VAL A 75 43.83 -16.21 -59.49
N LYS A 76 43.60 -17.02 -60.53
CA LYS A 76 42.36 -17.79 -60.69
C LYS A 76 42.18 -18.83 -59.57
N ALA A 77 43.26 -19.49 -59.15
CA ALA A 77 43.24 -20.42 -58.03
C ALA A 77 42.93 -19.72 -56.71
N ASP A 78 43.54 -18.56 -56.45
CA ASP A 78 43.29 -17.77 -55.25
C ASP A 78 41.85 -17.25 -55.20
N LEU A 79 41.34 -16.67 -56.30
CA LEU A 79 39.94 -16.24 -56.39
C LEU A 79 38.96 -17.39 -56.17
N THR A 80 39.26 -18.59 -56.69
CA THR A 80 38.43 -19.78 -56.46
C THR A 80 38.43 -20.19 -54.98
N ARG A 81 39.58 -20.08 -54.30
CA ARG A 81 39.69 -20.37 -52.87
C ARG A 81 38.92 -19.35 -52.05
N ASP A 82 39.04 -18.07 -52.37
CA ASP A 82 38.36 -16.98 -51.67
C ASP A 82 36.84 -17.07 -51.82
N MET A 83 36.34 -17.35 -53.03
CA MET A 83 34.90 -17.59 -53.25
C MET A 83 34.37 -18.75 -52.40
N LYS A 84 35.07 -19.90 -52.40
CA LYS A 84 34.69 -21.03 -51.55
C LYS A 84 34.72 -20.68 -50.06
N GLY A 85 35.69 -19.88 -49.64
CA GLY A 85 35.80 -19.40 -48.26
C GLY A 85 34.64 -18.48 -47.88
N LEU A 86 34.23 -17.57 -48.77
CA LEU A 86 33.06 -16.71 -48.58
C LEU A 86 31.76 -17.51 -48.52
N ASP A 87 31.57 -18.48 -49.43
CA ASP A 87 30.39 -19.35 -49.41
C ASP A 87 30.27 -20.10 -48.09
N ALA A 88 31.39 -20.64 -47.57
CA ALA A 88 31.41 -21.32 -46.27
C ALA A 88 31.08 -20.36 -45.11
N LYS A 89 31.64 -19.15 -45.11
CA LYS A 89 31.34 -18.13 -44.09
C LYS A 89 29.86 -17.71 -44.11
N ILE A 90 29.31 -17.49 -45.29
CA ILE A 90 27.89 -17.14 -45.49
C ILE A 90 27.00 -18.29 -45.00
N ALA A 91 27.32 -19.53 -45.35
CA ALA A 91 26.56 -20.69 -44.89
C ALA A 91 26.59 -20.84 -43.36
N SER A 92 27.75 -20.64 -42.74
CA SER A 92 27.90 -20.67 -41.28
C SER A 92 27.08 -19.56 -40.61
N ALA A 93 27.19 -18.32 -41.08
CA ALA A 93 26.45 -17.19 -40.54
C ALA A 93 24.92 -17.39 -40.65
N ASN A 94 24.45 -17.87 -41.81
CA ASN A 94 23.03 -18.19 -42.00
C ASN A 94 22.54 -19.29 -41.06
N ALA A 95 23.37 -20.31 -40.81
CA ALA A 95 23.04 -21.39 -39.88
C ALA A 95 22.98 -20.91 -38.43
N GLU A 96 23.90 -20.04 -38.02
CA GLU A 96 23.92 -19.39 -36.71
C GLU A 96 22.70 -18.51 -36.51
N SER A 97 22.43 -17.56 -37.41
CA SER A 97 21.23 -16.70 -37.32
C SER A 97 19.94 -17.49 -37.28
N LYS A 98 19.85 -18.61 -38.01
CA LYS A 98 18.66 -19.49 -37.96
C LYS A 98 18.51 -20.19 -36.61
N ARG A 99 19.60 -20.52 -35.92
CA ARG A 99 19.56 -21.05 -34.55
C ARG A 99 19.12 -19.96 -33.58
N ASP A 100 19.66 -18.75 -33.70
CA ASP A 100 19.32 -17.64 -32.83
C ASP A 100 17.85 -17.26 -32.93
N ILE A 101 17.31 -17.16 -34.16
CA ILE A 101 15.88 -16.90 -34.39
C ILE A 101 15.02 -17.97 -33.71
N LYS A 102 15.35 -19.25 -33.88
CA LYS A 102 14.62 -20.35 -33.22
C LYS A 102 14.72 -20.27 -31.69
N GLY A 103 15.87 -19.86 -31.16
CA GLY A 103 16.07 -19.68 -29.73
C GLY A 103 15.20 -18.54 -29.18
N LEU A 104 15.15 -17.41 -29.88
CA LEU A 104 14.31 -16.28 -29.53
C LEU A 104 12.82 -16.62 -29.62
N ASP A 105 12.38 -17.33 -30.66
CA ASP A 105 10.99 -17.79 -30.79
C ASP A 105 10.59 -18.67 -29.61
N ALA A 106 11.46 -19.59 -29.17
CA ALA A 106 11.22 -20.42 -28.00
C ALA A 106 11.16 -19.62 -26.69
N GLN A 107 12.05 -18.63 -26.52
CA GLN A 107 12.02 -17.74 -25.36
C GLN A 107 10.74 -16.89 -25.32
N ILE A 108 10.30 -16.37 -26.47
CA ILE A 108 9.05 -15.60 -26.59
C ILE A 108 7.85 -16.45 -26.18
N GLU A 109 7.74 -17.67 -26.69
CA GLU A 109 6.63 -18.56 -26.32
C GLU A 109 6.68 -18.98 -24.84
N SER A 110 7.88 -19.18 -24.27
CA SER A 110 8.04 -19.43 -22.83
C SER A 110 7.53 -18.26 -21.98
N VAL A 111 7.98 -17.03 -22.28
CA VAL A 111 7.58 -15.82 -21.54
C VAL A 111 6.07 -15.58 -21.66
N LYS A 112 5.51 -15.79 -22.85
CA LYS A 112 4.07 -15.67 -23.10
C LYS A 112 3.26 -16.70 -22.31
N ALA A 113 3.77 -17.91 -22.15
CA ALA A 113 3.14 -18.95 -21.33
C ALA A 113 3.17 -18.60 -19.83
N GLU A 114 4.32 -18.13 -19.32
CA GLU A 114 4.46 -17.63 -17.95
C GLU A 114 3.50 -16.47 -17.66
N LEU A 115 3.49 -15.43 -18.49
CA LEU A 115 2.61 -14.28 -18.31
C LEU A 115 1.12 -14.69 -18.32
N LYS A 116 0.75 -15.68 -19.15
CA LYS A 116 -0.62 -16.20 -19.17
C LYS A 116 -0.98 -16.94 -17.88
N LEU A 117 -0.05 -17.66 -17.27
CA LEU A 117 -0.25 -18.33 -15.98
C LEU A 117 -0.34 -17.31 -14.84
N ASP A 118 0.55 -16.31 -14.84
CA ASP A 118 0.56 -15.26 -13.83
C ASP A 118 -0.72 -14.43 -13.84
N MET A 119 -1.20 -14.05 -15.02
CA MET A 119 -2.49 -13.36 -15.17
C MET A 119 -3.65 -14.17 -14.58
N LYS A 120 -3.74 -15.47 -14.92
CA LYS A 120 -4.76 -16.36 -14.34
C LYS A 120 -4.62 -16.48 -12.82
N GLY A 121 -3.40 -16.53 -12.32
CA GLY A 121 -3.11 -16.57 -10.88
C GLY A 121 -3.55 -15.30 -10.16
N LEU A 122 -3.34 -14.14 -10.77
CA LEU A 122 -3.81 -12.85 -10.26
C LEU A 122 -5.34 -12.74 -10.27
N ASP A 123 -5.99 -13.17 -11.36
CA ASP A 123 -7.45 -13.19 -11.47
C ASP A 123 -8.06 -14.03 -10.34
N ALA A 124 -7.53 -15.24 -10.09
CA ALA A 124 -7.99 -16.11 -9.01
C ALA A 124 -7.78 -15.50 -7.61
N LYS A 125 -6.64 -14.83 -7.38
CA LYS A 125 -6.37 -14.14 -6.10
C LYS A 125 -7.35 -12.99 -5.88
N ILE A 126 -7.65 -12.21 -6.92
CA ILE A 126 -8.62 -11.11 -6.86
C ILE A 126 -10.03 -11.64 -6.56
N GLU A 127 -10.46 -12.70 -7.24
CA GLU A 127 -11.76 -13.34 -6.98
C GLU A 127 -11.87 -13.83 -5.54
N SER A 128 -10.84 -14.49 -5.02
CA SER A 128 -10.81 -14.97 -3.63
C SER A 128 -10.90 -13.83 -2.62
N ALA A 129 -10.09 -12.77 -2.80
CA ALA A 129 -10.07 -11.61 -1.91
C ALA A 129 -11.41 -10.85 -1.91
N ASN A 130 -12.05 -10.72 -3.07
CA ASN A 130 -13.38 -10.12 -3.20
C ASN A 130 -14.45 -10.97 -2.51
N ALA A 131 -14.38 -12.30 -2.63
CA ALA A 131 -15.31 -13.21 -1.98
C ALA A 131 -15.18 -13.16 -0.45
N GLU A 132 -13.94 -13.11 0.07
CA GLU A 132 -13.66 -12.94 1.50
C GLU A 132 -14.19 -11.61 2.03
N SER A 133 -13.83 -10.50 1.38
CA SER A 133 -14.30 -9.16 1.78
C SER A 133 -15.84 -9.06 1.80
N LYS A 134 -16.51 -9.71 0.85
CA LYS A 134 -17.98 -9.76 0.81
C LYS A 134 -18.59 -10.58 1.96
N ARG A 135 -17.91 -11.64 2.41
CA ARG A 135 -18.34 -12.40 3.60
C ARG A 135 -18.15 -11.57 4.86
N ASP A 136 -17.02 -10.89 4.99
CA ASP A 136 -16.72 -10.06 6.16
C ASP A 136 -17.71 -8.90 6.30
N MET A 137 -18.00 -8.19 5.21
CA MET A 137 -19.03 -7.14 5.22
C MET A 137 -20.39 -7.67 5.68
N LYS A 138 -20.85 -8.79 5.13
CA LYS A 138 -22.10 -9.43 5.57
C LYS A 138 -22.06 -9.85 7.05
N GLY A 139 -20.92 -10.33 7.52
CA GLY A 139 -20.72 -10.70 8.92
C GLY A 139 -20.79 -9.50 9.85
N LEU A 140 -20.22 -8.37 9.45
CA LEU A 140 -20.30 -7.10 10.19
C LEU A 140 -21.73 -6.55 10.21
N ASP A 141 -22.43 -6.56 9.08
CA ASP A 141 -23.84 -6.13 9.00
C ASP A 141 -24.72 -6.96 9.97
N ALA A 142 -24.52 -8.28 10.00
CA ALA A 142 -25.25 -9.16 10.92
C ALA A 142 -24.94 -8.86 12.40
N LYS A 143 -23.66 -8.61 12.74
CA LYS A 143 -23.26 -8.23 14.10
C LYS A 143 -23.86 -6.89 14.52
N ILE A 144 -23.88 -5.90 13.61
CA ILE A 144 -24.48 -4.59 13.86
C ILE A 144 -25.97 -4.72 14.16
N GLU A 145 -26.71 -5.50 13.35
CA GLU A 145 -28.14 -5.71 13.59
C GLU A 145 -28.41 -6.50 14.89
N SER A 146 -27.56 -7.46 15.26
CA SER A 146 -27.67 -8.16 16.55
C SER A 146 -27.50 -7.21 17.73
N VAL A 147 -26.42 -6.41 17.75
CA VAL A 147 -26.15 -5.44 18.83
C VAL A 147 -27.27 -4.40 18.93
N LYS A 148 -27.78 -3.91 17.79
CA LYS A 148 -28.90 -2.98 17.74
C LYS A 148 -30.18 -3.59 18.31
N ALA A 149 -30.44 -4.88 18.06
CA ALA A 149 -31.58 -5.59 18.63
C ALA A 149 -31.45 -5.78 20.15
N GLU A 150 -30.26 -6.18 20.62
CA GLU A 150 -29.95 -6.31 22.05
C GLU A 150 -30.13 -4.98 22.79
N LEU A 151 -29.52 -3.90 22.31
CA LEU A 151 -29.66 -2.57 22.92
C LEU A 151 -31.11 -2.09 22.95
N LYS A 152 -31.91 -2.41 21.93
CA LYS A 152 -33.34 -2.07 21.91
C LYS A 152 -34.13 -2.83 22.99
N LEU A 153 -33.77 -4.09 23.27
CA LEU A 153 -34.37 -4.86 24.35
C LEU A 153 -33.94 -4.33 25.71
N ASP A 154 -32.66 -4.02 25.88
CA ASP A 154 -32.12 -3.47 27.14
C ASP A 154 -32.78 -2.14 27.50
N ILE A 155 -32.93 -1.23 26.54
CA ILE A 155 -33.63 0.05 26.75
C ILE A 155 -35.07 -0.19 27.20
N LYS A 156 -35.82 -1.06 26.50
CA LYS A 156 -37.19 -1.43 26.92
C LYS A 156 -37.25 -2.03 28.32
N GLY A 157 -36.26 -2.87 28.66
CA GLY A 157 -36.15 -3.49 29.98
C GLY A 157 -35.89 -2.45 31.09
N LEU A 158 -35.04 -1.45 30.81
CA LEU A 158 -34.79 -0.34 31.72
C LEU A 158 -36.03 0.56 31.89
N ASP A 159 -36.71 0.90 30.79
CA ASP A 159 -37.97 1.67 30.83
C ASP A 159 -39.02 0.98 31.72
N ALA A 160 -39.18 -0.34 31.58
CA ALA A 160 -40.11 -1.12 32.40
C ALA A 160 -39.72 -1.12 33.89
N LYS A 161 -38.42 -1.26 34.20
CA LYS A 161 -37.92 -1.17 35.59
C LYS A 161 -38.17 0.21 36.19
N ILE A 162 -37.94 1.28 35.42
CA ILE A 162 -38.19 2.66 35.86
C ILE A 162 -39.67 2.85 36.20
N GLU A 163 -40.58 2.43 35.32
CA GLU A 163 -42.02 2.53 35.58
C GLU A 163 -42.47 1.70 36.79
N SER A 164 -41.91 0.50 36.99
CA SER A 164 -42.18 -0.30 38.19
C SER A 164 -41.75 0.41 39.47
N VAL A 165 -40.51 0.92 39.51
CA VAL A 165 -39.98 1.64 40.68
C VAL A 165 -40.81 2.89 40.97
N LYS A 166 -41.20 3.63 39.94
CA LYS A 166 -42.08 4.81 40.06
C LYS A 166 -43.45 4.45 40.61
N ALA A 167 -44.04 3.34 40.17
CA ALA A 167 -45.32 2.85 40.67
C ALA A 167 -45.23 2.43 42.15
N ASP A 168 -44.17 1.72 42.53
CA ASP A 168 -43.93 1.30 43.92
C ASP A 168 -43.72 2.51 44.83
N LEU A 169 -42.87 3.47 44.44
CA LEU A 169 -42.70 4.73 45.19
C LEU A 169 -44.00 5.52 45.32
N THR A 170 -44.83 5.56 44.27
CA THR A 170 -46.15 6.21 44.33
C THR A 170 -47.07 5.52 45.34
N ARG A 171 -47.04 4.18 45.39
CA ARG A 171 -47.81 3.39 46.35
C ARG A 171 -47.32 3.63 47.78
N ASP A 172 -46.01 3.64 47.99
CA ASP A 172 -45.40 3.88 49.31
C ASP A 172 -45.74 5.26 49.85
N ILE A 173 -45.65 6.31 49.01
CA ILE A 173 -46.06 7.67 49.38
C ILE A 173 -47.53 7.70 49.82
N LYS A 174 -48.44 7.13 49.01
CA LYS A 174 -49.88 7.05 49.38
C LYS A 174 -50.10 6.28 50.67
N GLY A 175 -49.34 5.21 50.89
CA GLY A 175 -49.41 4.41 52.11
C GLY A 175 -48.95 5.19 53.34
N LEU A 176 -47.89 5.99 53.21
CA LEU A 176 -47.42 6.89 54.27
C LEU A 176 -48.43 8.01 54.54
N ASP A 177 -49.00 8.64 53.52
CA ASP A 177 -50.05 9.66 53.66
C ASP A 177 -51.25 9.11 54.44
N ALA A 178 -51.70 7.89 54.11
CA ALA A 178 -52.81 7.24 54.81
C ALA A 178 -52.48 6.93 56.29
N LYS A 179 -51.25 6.46 56.59
CA LYS A 179 -50.80 6.25 57.97
C LYS A 179 -50.75 7.55 58.76
N ILE A 180 -50.26 8.63 58.16
CA ILE A 180 -50.21 9.97 58.78
C ILE A 180 -51.62 10.44 59.15
N GLU A 181 -52.59 10.33 58.22
CA GLU A 181 -53.97 10.73 58.51
C GLU A 181 -54.64 9.84 59.56
N SER A 182 -54.34 8.53 59.61
CA SER A 182 -54.81 7.64 60.67
C SER A 182 -54.29 8.05 62.05
N VAL A 183 -52.97 8.26 62.18
CA VAL A 183 -52.35 8.68 63.45
C VAL A 183 -52.89 10.04 63.91
N LYS A 184 -53.06 10.98 62.98
CA LYS A 184 -53.65 12.30 63.26
C LYS A 184 -55.09 12.18 63.75
N ALA A 185 -55.88 11.26 63.18
CA ALA A 185 -57.25 10.99 63.63
C ALA A 185 -57.29 10.34 65.02
N GLU A 186 -56.41 9.39 65.31
CA GLU A 186 -56.25 8.76 66.63
C GLU A 186 -55.87 9.81 67.68
N LEU A 187 -54.81 10.59 67.45
CA LEU A 187 -54.38 11.66 68.37
C LEU A 187 -55.50 12.67 68.63
N LYS A 188 -56.29 13.02 67.61
CA LYS A 188 -57.45 13.92 67.78
C LYS A 188 -58.55 13.30 68.65
N ARG A 189 -58.75 11.98 68.60
CA ARG A 189 -59.69 11.26 69.49
C ARG A 189 -59.15 11.22 70.92
N ASP A 190 -57.87 10.87 71.09
CA ASP A 190 -57.22 10.79 72.40
C ASP A 190 -57.28 12.14 73.13
N ILE A 191 -57.00 13.25 72.43
CA ILE A 191 -57.13 14.60 72.98
C ILE A 191 -58.56 14.86 73.46
N LYS A 192 -59.59 14.53 72.65
CA LYS A 192 -60.99 14.70 73.05
C LYS A 192 -61.36 13.84 74.26
N GLU A 193 -60.85 12.61 74.34
CA GLU A 193 -61.10 11.73 75.47
C GLU A 193 -60.45 12.27 76.75
N LEU A 194 -59.22 12.77 76.65
CA LEU A 194 -58.53 13.43 77.76
C LEU A 194 -59.26 14.70 78.22
N ASP A 195 -59.70 15.55 77.29
CA ASP A 195 -60.52 16.74 77.60
C ASP A 195 -61.80 16.35 78.36
N ALA A 196 -62.49 15.28 77.92
CA ALA A 196 -63.69 14.78 78.61
C ALA A 196 -63.40 14.24 80.01
N LYS A 197 -62.31 13.48 80.18
CA LYS A 197 -61.86 13.00 81.50
C LYS A 197 -61.53 14.16 82.44
N ILE A 198 -60.84 15.19 81.95
CA ILE A 198 -60.51 16.40 82.72
C ILE A 198 -61.79 17.09 83.22
N GLU A 199 -62.78 17.29 82.35
CA GLU A 199 -64.05 17.91 82.75
C GLU A 199 -64.84 17.03 83.74
N SER A 200 -64.80 15.70 83.61
CA SER A 200 -65.39 14.78 84.60
C SER A 200 -64.73 14.91 85.97
N VAL A 201 -63.39 14.84 86.04
CA VAL A 201 -62.63 14.97 87.30
C VAL A 201 -62.88 16.33 87.95
N LYS A 202 -62.91 17.40 87.15
CA LYS A 202 -63.22 18.74 87.63
C LYS A 202 -64.64 18.84 88.19
N ALA A 203 -65.61 18.15 87.58
CA ALA A 203 -66.98 18.08 88.07
C ALA A 203 -67.08 17.27 89.39
N GLU A 204 -66.38 16.15 89.49
CA GLU A 204 -66.25 15.34 90.72
C GLU A 204 -65.64 16.16 91.85
N LEU A 205 -64.46 16.78 91.62
CA LEU A 205 -63.82 17.66 92.62
C LEU A 205 -64.74 18.79 93.08
N LYS A 206 -65.51 19.38 92.16
CA LYS A 206 -66.48 20.42 92.52
C LYS A 206 -67.64 19.89 93.38
N ARG A 207 -68.08 18.65 93.14
CA ARG A 207 -69.09 17.99 93.99
C ARG A 207 -68.51 17.67 95.36
N ASP A 208 -67.32 17.08 95.41
CA ASP A 208 -66.65 16.71 96.65
C ASP A 208 -66.38 17.93 97.54
N MET A 209 -65.95 19.05 96.96
CA MET A 209 -65.80 20.32 97.69
C MET A 209 -67.13 20.79 98.29
N LYS A 210 -68.22 20.79 97.52
CA LYS A 210 -69.56 21.15 98.02
C LYS A 210 -70.01 20.21 99.14
N GLU A 211 -69.77 18.92 99.00
CA GLU A 211 -70.14 17.93 100.02
C GLU A 211 -69.33 18.13 101.31
N MET A 212 -68.04 18.43 101.19
CA MET A 212 -67.18 18.76 102.32
C MET A 212 -67.60 20.05 103.01
N GLU A 213 -67.91 21.11 102.26
CA GLU A 213 -68.48 22.36 102.80
C GLU A 213 -69.77 22.10 103.59
N MET A 214 -70.69 21.29 103.04
CA MET A 214 -71.93 20.91 103.73
C MET A 214 -71.65 20.12 105.02
N ARG A 215 -70.73 19.15 105.00
CA ARG A 215 -70.34 18.37 106.19
C ARG A 215 -69.72 19.27 107.27
N LEU A 216 -68.86 20.22 106.88
CA LEU A 216 -68.26 21.19 107.79
C LEU A 216 -69.32 22.12 108.40
N MET A 217 -70.22 22.69 107.60
CA MET A 217 -71.33 23.51 108.10
C MET A 217 -72.20 22.73 109.08
N HIS A 218 -72.56 21.48 108.74
CA HIS A 218 -73.35 20.63 109.61
C HIS A 218 -72.62 20.30 110.92
N GLY A 219 -71.33 19.95 110.84
CA GLY A 219 -70.49 19.70 112.01
C GLY A 219 -70.32 20.93 112.91
N MET A 220 -70.12 22.11 112.33
CA MET A 220 -70.05 23.38 113.07
C MET A 220 -71.37 23.69 113.77
N LYS A 221 -72.50 23.51 113.10
CA LYS A 221 -73.82 23.70 113.70
C LYS A 221 -74.06 22.74 114.88
N GLN A 222 -73.71 21.46 114.73
CA GLN A 222 -73.78 20.49 115.83
C GLN A 222 -72.88 20.90 117.00
N LEU A 223 -71.68 21.43 116.73
CA LEU A 223 -70.77 21.92 117.76
C LEU A 223 -71.35 23.14 118.48
N GLU A 224 -71.90 24.10 117.74
CA GLU A 224 -72.58 25.28 118.27
C GLU A 224 -73.77 24.86 119.15
N ASP A 225 -74.64 23.98 118.67
CA ASP A 225 -75.77 23.44 119.43
C ASP A 225 -75.30 22.76 120.74
N ARG A 226 -74.23 21.95 120.68
CA ARG A 226 -73.63 21.32 121.87
C ARG A 226 -73.02 22.34 122.82
N MET A 227 -72.36 23.38 122.32
CA MET A 227 -71.77 24.45 123.13
C MET A 227 -72.84 25.26 123.83
N VAL A 228 -73.91 25.65 123.13
CA VAL A 228 -75.06 26.35 123.69
C VAL A 228 -75.70 25.52 124.80
N MET A 229 -75.90 24.22 124.60
CA MET A 229 -76.40 23.34 125.67
C MET A 229 -75.44 23.26 126.87
N LYS A 230 -74.14 23.07 126.64
CA LYS A 230 -73.15 23.00 127.74
C LYS A 230 -73.02 24.32 128.50
N LEU A 231 -72.87 25.45 127.80
CA LEU A 231 -72.78 26.77 128.40
C LEU A 231 -74.08 27.16 129.12
N GLY A 232 -75.24 26.89 128.52
CA GLY A 232 -76.54 27.10 129.15
C GLY A 232 -76.69 26.30 130.43
N SER A 233 -76.31 25.01 130.42
CA SER A 233 -76.30 24.18 131.63
C SER A 233 -75.31 24.68 132.69
N LEU A 234 -74.13 25.17 132.29
CA LEU A 234 -73.14 25.74 133.20
C LEU A 234 -73.62 27.06 133.82
N LEU A 235 -74.28 27.93 133.04
CA LEU A 235 -74.87 29.19 133.51
C LEU A 235 -75.98 28.92 134.53
N ILE A 236 -76.82 27.91 134.32
CA ILE A 236 -77.82 27.48 135.31
C ILE A 236 -77.13 27.05 136.62
N VAL A 237 -76.03 26.30 136.54
CA VAL A 237 -75.25 25.89 137.72
C VAL A 237 -74.59 27.08 138.43
N VAL A 238 -73.99 28.03 137.68
CA VAL A 238 -73.31 29.22 138.23
C VAL A 238 -74.30 30.23 138.83
N VAL A 239 -75.43 30.50 138.15
CA VAL A 239 -76.48 31.38 138.70
C VAL A 239 -77.17 30.71 139.88
N GLY A 240 -77.39 29.40 139.83
CA GLY A 240 -77.92 28.63 140.94
C GLY A 240 -77.03 28.72 142.18
N SER A 241 -75.71 28.59 142.04
CA SER A 241 -74.77 28.72 143.15
C SER A 241 -74.65 30.15 143.68
N LEU A 242 -74.64 31.17 142.81
CA LEU A 242 -74.69 32.58 143.22
C LEU A 242 -75.99 32.96 143.94
N ALA A 243 -77.14 32.47 143.48
CA ALA A 243 -78.43 32.73 144.13
C ALA A 243 -78.50 32.11 145.52
N VAL A 244 -77.89 30.93 145.72
CA VAL A 244 -77.75 30.31 147.05
C VAL A 244 -76.79 31.14 147.93
N LEU A 245 -75.68 31.65 147.39
CA LEU A 245 -74.73 32.50 148.11
C LEU A 245 -75.31 33.87 148.51
N ILE A 246 -76.08 34.54 147.65
CA ILE A 246 -76.73 35.84 147.94
C ILE A 246 -77.82 35.68 149.02
N LYS A 247 -78.46 34.51 149.13
CA LYS A 247 -79.49 34.25 150.16
C LYS A 247 -78.89 34.01 151.55
N ILE A 248 -77.57 33.90 151.67
CA ILE A 248 -76.81 33.62 152.90
C ILE A 248 -76.04 34.86 153.40
N LEU A 249 -76.01 35.96 152.63
CA LEU A 249 -75.52 37.29 153.02
C LEU A 249 -76.70 38.21 153.38
#